data_AF-A0A0E3VUL4-F1
#
_entry.id   AF-A0A0E3VUL4-F1
#
_cell.length_a   1.000
_cell.length_b   1.000
_cell.length_c   1.000
_cell.angle_alpha   90.00
_cell.angle_beta   90.00
_cell.angle_gamma   90.00
#
_symmetry.space_group_name_H-M   'P 1'
#
loop_
_entity.id
_entity.type
_entity.pdbx_description
1 polymer ?
#
loop_
_entity_poly.entity_id
_entity_poly.type
_entity_poly.pdbx_seq_one_letter_code
_entity_poly.pdbx_strand_id
1 'polypeptide(L)'
;MDLEIPHGADREYLIVFGVAAIYIATIPRGEPCIVGVSRDLGRTFDGIRDNWPLSEIGCAYWVKDRDTAEAIVAEATEVLPRDPEGRLAVRAEFARRQVEAVAARWKITLTNHDAAMSRVHAAVRHVQETINHANATGDLAWFNAAYRAWPRGSVKIPRVWSLETPPPDDRRQRR
;
A
#
# COMPACT_ATOMS: atom_id res chain seq x y z
N MET A 1 13.88 14.51 -9.71
CA MET A 1 13.23 14.36 -8.39
C MET A 1 13.17 12.87 -8.19
N ASP A 2 13.96 12.35 -7.26
CA ASP A 2 14.10 10.91 -7.08
C ASP A 2 12.88 10.37 -6.36
N LEU A 3 12.27 9.33 -6.93
CA LEU A 3 11.14 8.65 -6.33
C LEU A 3 11.64 7.80 -5.15
N GLU A 4 11.09 8.05 -3.96
CA GLU A 4 11.44 7.28 -2.75
C GLU A 4 10.95 5.83 -2.87
N ILE A 5 11.83 4.86 -2.69
CA ILE A 5 11.43 3.46 -2.75
C ILE A 5 10.99 3.01 -1.34
N PRO A 6 9.74 2.52 -1.15
CA PRO A 6 9.26 2.10 0.16
C PRO A 6 10.11 0.96 0.72
N HIS A 7 10.49 1.07 1.99
CA HIS A 7 11.31 0.07 2.68
C HIS A 7 10.80 -0.22 4.10
N GLY A 8 11.24 -1.33 4.69
CA GLY A 8 10.90 -1.69 6.08
C GLY A 8 9.39 -1.69 6.33
N ALA A 9 8.96 -0.97 7.37
CA ALA A 9 7.55 -0.89 7.79
C ALA A 9 6.63 -0.27 6.73
N ASP A 10 7.12 0.70 5.94
CA ASP A 10 6.31 1.33 4.89
C ASP A 10 5.97 0.34 3.76
N ARG A 11 6.96 -0.47 3.37
CA ARG A 11 6.78 -1.57 2.41
C ARG A 11 5.79 -2.61 2.95
N GLU A 12 5.98 -3.06 4.18
CA GLU A 12 5.09 -4.05 4.79
C GLU A 12 3.65 -3.55 4.92
N TYR A 13 3.47 -2.26 5.27
CA TYR A 13 2.16 -1.64 5.28
C TYR A 13 1.47 -1.75 3.91
N LEU A 14 2.15 -1.35 2.84
CA LEU A 14 1.59 -1.40 1.48
C LEU A 14 1.24 -2.84 1.07
N ILE A 15 2.07 -3.83 1.41
CA ILE A 15 1.82 -5.25 1.12
C ILE A 15 0.59 -5.76 1.90
N VAL A 16 0.49 -5.46 3.19
CA VAL A 16 -0.61 -5.92 4.06
C VAL A 16 -1.95 -5.35 3.62
N PHE A 17 -1.98 -4.08 3.22
CA PHE A 17 -3.19 -3.45 2.69
C PHE A 17 -3.53 -3.88 1.26
N GLY A 18 -2.68 -4.71 0.63
CA GLY A 18 -2.97 -5.34 -0.65
C GLY A 18 -2.94 -4.41 -1.86
N VAL A 19 -2.54 -3.15 -1.66
CA VAL A 19 -2.44 -2.14 -2.73
C VAL A 19 -1.35 -2.50 -3.73
N ALA A 20 -1.46 -1.96 -4.93
CA ALA A 20 -0.49 -2.18 -6.00
C ALA A 20 -0.06 -0.86 -6.63
N ALA A 21 1.23 -0.77 -6.96
CA ALA A 21 1.84 0.31 -7.70
C ALA A 21 1.83 0.01 -9.20
N ILE A 22 1.31 0.93 -10.00
CA ILE A 22 1.63 1.05 -11.42
C ILE A 22 2.89 1.91 -11.51
N TYR A 23 3.99 1.36 -12.01
CA TYR A 23 5.26 2.08 -12.13
C TYR A 23 5.60 2.32 -13.59
N ILE A 24 6.34 3.41 -13.83
CA ILE A 24 6.91 3.72 -15.14
C ILE A 24 8.40 3.95 -14.95
N ALA A 25 9.19 3.02 -15.50
CA ALA A 25 10.64 3.09 -15.49
C ALA A 25 11.17 3.55 -16.85
N THR A 26 12.23 4.36 -16.81
CA THR A 26 12.98 4.81 -17.98
C THR A 26 14.32 4.11 -18.03
N ILE A 27 14.69 3.67 -19.23
CA ILE A 27 16.07 3.29 -19.56
C ILE A 27 16.85 4.60 -19.83
N PRO A 28 18.15 4.72 -19.52
CA PRO A 28 18.93 5.98 -19.48
C PRO A 28 18.86 6.93 -20.69
N ARG A 29 18.29 6.53 -21.83
CA ARG A 29 18.05 7.42 -22.98
C ARG A 29 16.61 7.95 -23.06
N GLY A 30 15.78 7.73 -22.04
CA GLY A 30 14.38 8.17 -21.98
C GLY A 30 13.41 7.30 -22.80
N GLU A 31 13.94 6.53 -23.75
CA GLU A 31 13.25 5.49 -24.52
C GLU A 31 14.19 4.28 -24.69
N PRO A 32 13.65 3.04 -24.68
CA PRO A 32 12.25 2.69 -24.43
C PRO A 32 11.90 2.81 -22.93
N CYS A 33 10.60 2.88 -22.61
CA CYS A 33 10.12 2.86 -21.23
C CYS A 33 9.46 1.52 -20.87
N ILE A 34 9.39 1.25 -19.57
CA ILE A 34 8.78 0.04 -19.00
C ILE A 34 7.63 0.49 -18.12
N VAL A 35 6.41 0.07 -18.44
CA VAL A 35 5.25 0.24 -17.58
C VAL A 35 4.90 -1.13 -17.01
N GLY A 36 4.72 -1.20 -15.70
CA GLY A 36 4.39 -2.46 -15.04
C GLY A 36 3.62 -2.26 -13.75
N VAL A 37 3.28 -3.38 -13.14
CA VAL A 37 2.56 -3.43 -11.87
C VAL A 37 3.43 -4.12 -10.84
N SER A 38 3.42 -3.60 -9.61
CA SER A 38 4.15 -4.19 -8.51
C SER A 38 3.41 -4.04 -7.17
N ARG A 39 3.54 -5.06 -6.31
CA ARG A 39 3.21 -4.95 -4.87
C ARG A 39 4.43 -4.61 -4.02
N ASP A 40 5.62 -4.82 -4.57
CA ASP A 40 6.90 -4.61 -3.92
C ASP A 40 7.81 -3.85 -4.88
N LEU A 41 7.67 -2.53 -4.83
CA LEU A 41 8.34 -1.62 -5.75
C LEU A 41 9.86 -1.72 -5.63
N GLY A 42 10.39 -1.94 -4.42
CA GLY A 42 11.82 -2.12 -4.18
C GLY A 42 12.36 -3.37 -4.87
N ARG A 43 11.75 -4.53 -4.62
CA ARG A 43 12.14 -5.77 -5.29
C ARG A 43 12.03 -5.69 -6.81
N THR A 44 11.03 -4.96 -7.29
CA THR A 44 10.84 -4.74 -8.73
C THR A 44 11.93 -3.85 -9.30
N PHE A 45 12.28 -2.79 -8.59
CA PHE A 45 13.34 -1.89 -9.01
C PHE A 45 14.71 -2.57 -9.05
N ASP A 46 15.03 -3.38 -8.03
CA ASP A 46 16.25 -4.19 -8.01
C ASP A 46 16.32 -5.11 -9.24
N GLY A 47 15.24 -5.82 -9.57
CA GLY A 47 15.19 -6.68 -10.75
C GLY A 47 15.28 -5.94 -12.09
N ILE A 48 14.80 -4.69 -12.16
CA ILE A 48 15.02 -3.83 -13.34
C ILE A 48 16.51 -3.46 -13.43
N ARG A 49 17.14 -3.07 -12.31
CA ARG A 49 18.55 -2.66 -12.27
C ARG A 49 19.51 -3.80 -12.58
N ASP A 50 19.16 -5.03 -12.23
CA ASP A 50 19.94 -6.23 -12.59
C ASP A 50 20.09 -6.38 -14.11
N ASN A 51 19.07 -5.98 -14.87
CA ASN A 51 19.07 -6.02 -16.33
C ASN A 51 19.54 -4.70 -16.96
N TRP A 52 19.26 -3.57 -16.29
CA TRP A 52 19.57 -2.21 -16.76
C TRP A 52 20.07 -1.34 -15.60
N PRO A 53 21.39 -1.34 -15.32
CA PRO A 53 21.94 -0.70 -14.10
C PRO A 53 21.65 0.80 -13.93
N LEU A 54 21.43 1.48 -15.04
CA LEU A 54 21.15 2.93 -15.13
C LEU A 54 19.66 3.25 -15.27
N SER A 55 18.78 2.27 -15.11
CA SER A 55 17.33 2.50 -15.15
C SER A 55 16.86 3.26 -13.92
N GLU A 56 15.82 4.06 -14.08
CA GLU A 56 15.19 4.81 -13.00
C GLU A 56 13.67 4.64 -13.06
N ILE A 57 13.00 4.57 -11.90
CA ILE A 57 11.54 4.68 -11.83
C ILE A 57 11.19 6.16 -11.76
N GLY A 58 10.70 6.70 -12.87
CA GLY A 58 10.37 8.12 -12.97
C GLY A 58 9.02 8.47 -12.35
N CYS A 59 8.09 7.52 -12.25
CA CYS A 59 6.83 7.72 -11.54
C CYS A 59 6.18 6.41 -11.09
N ALA A 60 5.33 6.51 -10.06
CA ALA A 60 4.47 5.43 -9.62
C ALA A 60 3.11 5.95 -9.13
N TYR A 61 2.07 5.16 -9.37
CA TYR A 61 0.71 5.40 -8.92
C TYR A 61 0.19 4.21 -8.14
N TRP A 62 -0.46 4.45 -7.00
CA TRP A 62 -1.02 3.42 -6.16
C TRP A 62 -2.52 3.29 -6.37
N VAL A 63 -2.97 2.04 -6.51
CA VAL A 63 -4.38 1.66 -6.62
C VAL A 63 -4.72 0.57 -5.61
N LYS A 64 -6.03 0.37 -5.40
CA LYS A 64 -6.60 -0.50 -4.36
C LYS A 64 -6.13 -1.96 -4.42
N ASP A 65 -5.90 -2.51 -5.60
CA ASP A 65 -5.55 -3.92 -5.80
C ASP A 65 -4.78 -4.13 -7.10
N ARG A 66 -4.14 -5.30 -7.18
CA ARG A 66 -3.31 -5.70 -8.32
C ARG A 66 -4.11 -5.87 -9.61
N ASP A 67 -5.29 -6.48 -9.53
CA ASP A 67 -6.11 -6.77 -10.72
C ASP A 67 -6.51 -5.47 -11.42
N THR A 68 -6.87 -4.45 -10.64
CA THR A 68 -7.16 -3.11 -11.13
C THR A 68 -5.94 -2.47 -11.78
N ALA A 69 -4.76 -2.58 -11.16
CA ALA A 69 -3.53 -2.05 -11.72
C ALA A 69 -3.18 -2.72 -13.05
N GLU A 70 -3.29 -4.05 -13.13
CA GLU A 70 -2.99 -4.83 -14.32
C GLU A 70 -3.95 -4.51 -15.46
N ALA A 71 -5.24 -4.35 -15.15
CA ALA A 71 -6.25 -3.98 -16.14
C ALA A 71 -5.99 -2.57 -16.72
N ILE A 72 -5.63 -1.60 -15.88
CA ILE A 72 -5.27 -0.24 -16.34
C ILE A 72 -4.02 -0.30 -17.23
N VAL A 73 -2.97 -1.03 -16.81
CA VAL A 73 -1.73 -1.13 -17.59
C VAL A 73 -1.95 -1.84 -18.91
N ALA A 74 -2.73 -2.93 -18.93
CA ALA A 74 -3.05 -3.65 -20.16
C ALA A 74 -3.73 -2.72 -21.18
N GLU A 75 -4.79 -2.01 -20.78
CA GLU A 75 -5.51 -1.09 -21.67
C GLU A 75 -4.65 0.13 -22.06
N ALA A 76 -3.88 0.69 -21.13
CA ALA A 76 -3.02 1.84 -21.40
C ALA A 76 -1.87 1.52 -22.37
N THR A 77 -1.38 0.28 -22.37
CA THR A 77 -0.22 -0.15 -23.16
C THR A 77 -0.59 -0.84 -24.47
N GLU A 78 -1.85 -1.24 -24.66
CA GLU A 78 -2.35 -1.88 -25.89
C GLU A 78 -2.18 -0.99 -27.12
N VAL A 79 -2.41 0.32 -26.97
CA VAL A 79 -2.35 1.31 -28.05
C VAL A 79 -0.94 1.84 -28.32
N LEU A 80 0.06 1.42 -27.54
CA LEU A 80 1.41 1.96 -27.59
C LEU A 80 2.34 1.09 -28.43
N PRO A 81 3.21 1.69 -29.26
CA PRO A 81 4.16 0.93 -30.05
C PRO A 81 5.16 0.20 -29.15
N ARG A 82 5.57 -0.99 -29.57
CA ARG A 82 6.56 -1.80 -28.87
C ARG A 82 7.84 -1.95 -29.69
N ASP A 83 8.97 -2.05 -29.00
CA ASP A 83 10.25 -2.40 -29.60
C ASP A 83 10.36 -3.92 -29.83
N PRO A 84 11.40 -4.42 -30.52
CA PRO A 84 11.60 -5.85 -30.77
C PRO A 84 11.72 -6.70 -29.50
N GLU A 85 12.12 -6.09 -28.39
CA GLU A 85 12.21 -6.73 -27.07
C GLU A 85 10.89 -6.68 -26.29
N GLY A 86 9.82 -6.13 -26.89
CA GLY A 86 8.48 -6.06 -26.31
C GLY A 86 8.26 -4.93 -25.31
N ARG A 87 9.21 -3.99 -25.17
CA ARG A 87 9.12 -2.79 -24.32
C ARG A 87 8.38 -1.68 -25.06
N LEU A 88 7.93 -0.66 -24.33
CA LEU A 88 7.21 0.45 -24.94
C LEU A 88 8.18 1.42 -25.62
N ALA A 89 8.07 1.53 -26.94
CA ALA A 89 8.88 2.42 -27.78
C ALA A 89 8.38 3.87 -27.72
N VAL A 90 8.12 4.37 -26.51
CA VAL A 90 7.67 5.74 -26.23
C VAL A 90 8.36 6.28 -24.97
N ARG A 91 8.45 7.60 -24.87
CA ARG A 91 8.88 8.28 -23.64
C ARG A 91 7.93 7.97 -22.47
N ALA A 92 8.50 7.92 -21.26
CA ALA A 92 7.72 7.71 -20.02
C ALA A 92 6.61 8.74 -19.81
N GLU A 93 6.79 10.00 -20.23
CA GLU A 93 5.76 11.04 -20.14
C GLU A 93 4.50 10.70 -20.95
N PHE A 94 4.67 10.06 -22.11
CA PHE A 94 3.54 9.66 -22.95
C PHE A 94 2.82 8.45 -22.35
N ALA A 95 3.59 7.45 -21.89
CA ALA A 95 3.05 6.31 -21.16
C ALA A 95 2.26 6.74 -19.90
N ARG A 96 2.80 7.72 -19.15
CA ARG A 96 2.15 8.31 -17.97
C ARG A 96 0.79 8.92 -18.32
N ARG A 97 0.74 9.75 -19.36
CA ARG A 97 -0.52 10.36 -19.81
C ARG A 97 -1.55 9.32 -20.23
N GLN A 98 -1.13 8.23 -20.87
CA GLN A 98 -2.05 7.15 -21.22
C GLN A 98 -2.61 6.44 -19.99
N VAL A 99 -1.76 6.08 -19.01
CA VAL A 99 -2.21 5.49 -17.75
C VAL A 99 -3.22 6.39 -17.03
N GLU A 100 -2.93 7.70 -16.94
CA GLU A 100 -3.84 8.68 -16.35
C GLU A 100 -5.17 8.77 -17.12
N ALA A 101 -5.13 8.76 -18.46
CA ALA A 101 -6.32 8.84 -19.29
C ALA A 101 -7.22 7.60 -19.15
N VAL A 102 -6.63 6.40 -19.08
CA VAL A 102 -7.37 5.15 -18.84
C VAL A 102 -8.02 5.18 -17.47
N ALA A 103 -7.27 5.51 -16.42
CA ALA A 103 -7.80 5.57 -15.07
C ALA A 103 -8.92 6.62 -14.93
N ALA A 104 -8.76 7.79 -15.55
CA ALA A 104 -9.79 8.83 -15.57
C ALA A 104 -11.07 8.35 -16.27
N ARG A 105 -10.95 7.67 -17.43
CA ARG A 105 -12.09 7.09 -18.15
C ARG A 105 -12.84 6.06 -17.29
N TRP A 106 -12.09 5.24 -16.56
CA TRP A 106 -12.64 4.22 -15.67
C TRP A 106 -13.12 4.78 -14.32
N LYS A 107 -12.95 6.09 -14.08
CA LYS A 107 -13.24 6.76 -12.80
C LYS A 107 -12.51 6.13 -11.61
N ILE A 108 -11.29 5.65 -11.84
CA ILE A 108 -10.42 5.07 -10.82
C ILE A 108 -9.45 6.15 -10.35
N THR A 109 -9.41 6.37 -9.04
CA THR A 109 -8.46 7.31 -8.44
C THR A 109 -7.07 6.69 -8.40
N LEU A 110 -6.14 7.26 -9.17
CA LEU A 110 -4.71 7.00 -9.01
C LEU A 110 -4.16 7.85 -7.87
N THR A 111 -3.59 7.22 -6.85
CA THR A 111 -2.89 7.96 -5.78
C THR A 111 -1.43 8.13 -6.19
N ASN A 112 -0.97 9.36 -6.38
CA ASN A 112 0.45 9.65 -6.65
C ASN A 112 1.34 9.07 -5.55
N HIS A 113 2.54 8.65 -5.94
CA HIS A 113 3.52 8.04 -5.04
C HIS A 113 3.73 8.85 -3.74
N ASP A 114 4.05 10.14 -3.84
CA ASP A 114 4.32 11.00 -2.67
C ASP A 114 3.12 11.11 -1.72
N ALA A 115 1.91 11.15 -2.27
CA ALA A 115 0.69 11.19 -1.50
C ALA A 115 0.41 9.85 -0.80
N ALA A 116 0.75 8.73 -1.44
CA ALA A 116 0.69 7.42 -0.81
C ALA A 116 1.72 7.31 0.32
N MET A 117 2.98 7.67 0.07
CA MET A 117 4.04 7.62 1.07
C MET A 117 3.75 8.52 2.27
N SER A 118 3.25 9.73 2.04
CA SER A 118 2.82 10.62 3.13
C SER A 118 1.78 9.95 4.06
N ARG A 119 0.82 9.21 3.50
CA ARG A 119 -0.19 8.48 4.28
C ARG A 119 0.42 7.27 5.01
N VAL A 120 1.30 6.53 4.34
CA VAL A 120 1.97 5.36 4.90
C VAL A 120 2.83 5.78 6.09
N HIS A 121 3.69 6.79 5.93
CA HIS A 121 4.52 7.30 7.02
C HIS A 121 3.69 7.79 8.21
N ALA A 122 2.57 8.49 7.94
CA ALA A 122 1.68 8.93 9.00
C ALA A 122 1.08 7.73 9.78
N ALA A 123 0.66 6.68 9.08
CA ALA A 123 0.10 5.49 9.68
C ALA A 123 1.15 4.68 10.46
N VAL A 124 2.33 4.46 9.88
CA VAL A 124 3.46 3.75 10.53
C VAL A 124 3.90 4.50 11.78
N ARG A 125 4.04 5.83 11.72
CA ARG A 125 4.35 6.67 12.88
C ARG A 125 3.29 6.53 13.97
N HIS A 126 2.00 6.56 13.62
CA HIS A 126 0.92 6.44 14.60
C HIS A 126 0.94 5.08 15.32
N VAL A 127 1.21 3.99 14.58
CA VAL A 127 1.39 2.66 15.17
C VAL A 127 2.60 2.66 16.12
N GLN A 128 3.73 3.23 15.70
CA GLN A 128 4.93 3.30 16.53
C GLN A 128 4.70 4.11 17.82
N GLU A 129 4.02 5.25 17.73
CA GLU A 129 3.66 6.08 18.88
C GLU A 129 2.76 5.33 19.86
N THR A 130 1.79 4.57 19.34
CA THR A 130 0.87 3.76 20.16
C THR A 130 1.63 2.62 20.87
N ILE A 131 2.55 1.94 20.18
CA ILE A 131 3.42 0.93 20.78
C ILE A 131 4.31 1.55 21.87
N ASN A 132 4.89 2.72 21.60
CA ASN A 132 5.74 3.41 22.57
C ASN A 132 4.95 3.83 23.81
N HIS A 133 3.73 4.34 23.63
CA HIS A 133 2.83 4.69 24.72
C HIS A 133 2.49 3.45 25.57
N ALA A 134 2.04 2.36 24.94
CA ALA A 134 1.71 1.12 25.64
C ALA A 134 2.92 0.47 26.34
N ASN A 135 4.13 0.68 25.82
CA ASN A 135 5.37 0.26 26.50
C ASN A 135 5.64 1.14 27.73
N ALA A 136 5.46 2.46 27.61
CA ALA A 136 5.69 3.40 28.70
C ALA A 136 4.68 3.25 29.85
N THR A 137 3.43 2.89 29.54
CA THR A 137 2.37 2.64 30.54
C THR A 137 2.47 1.25 31.17
N GLY A 138 3.28 0.35 30.61
CA GLY A 138 3.41 -1.04 31.06
C GLY A 138 2.31 -1.96 30.56
N ASP A 139 1.37 -1.48 29.73
CA ASP A 139 0.26 -2.24 29.18
C ASP A 139 0.74 -3.42 28.31
N LEU A 140 1.81 -3.21 27.53
CA LEU A 140 2.44 -4.26 26.72
C LEU A 140 3.12 -5.33 27.58
N ALA A 141 3.76 -4.94 28.69
CA ALA A 141 4.36 -5.88 29.63
C ALA A 141 3.29 -6.69 30.37
N TRP A 142 2.21 -6.02 30.80
CA TRP A 142 1.05 -6.65 31.42
C TRP A 142 0.36 -7.61 30.46
N PHE A 143 0.07 -7.20 29.23
CA PHE A 143 -0.55 -8.05 28.20
C PHE A 143 0.30 -9.28 27.90
N ASN A 144 1.62 -9.11 27.68
CA ASN A 144 2.51 -10.23 27.41
C ASN A 144 2.62 -11.20 28.60
N ALA A 145 2.63 -10.69 29.83
CA ALA A 145 2.61 -11.51 31.04
C ALA A 145 1.29 -12.28 31.17
N ALA A 146 0.14 -11.62 30.96
CA ALA A 146 -1.19 -12.23 30.99
C ALA A 146 -1.37 -13.27 29.87
N TYR A 147 -0.89 -12.99 28.66
CA TYR A 147 -0.92 -13.92 27.52
C TYR A 147 -0.04 -15.16 27.76
N ARG A 148 1.16 -14.99 28.35
CA ARG A 148 2.02 -16.13 28.73
C ARG A 148 1.44 -16.94 29.89
N ALA A 149 0.73 -16.28 30.80
CA ALA A 149 0.00 -16.92 31.89
C ALA A 149 -1.31 -17.57 31.41
N TRP A 150 -1.76 -17.30 30.18
CA TRP A 150 -2.98 -17.87 29.62
C TRP A 150 -2.81 -19.38 29.39
N PRO A 151 -3.62 -20.24 30.04
CA PRO A 151 -3.54 -21.68 29.84
C PRO A 151 -3.99 -22.04 28.42
N ARG A 152 -3.21 -22.86 27.69
CA ARG A 152 -3.54 -23.33 26.31
C ARG A 152 -4.76 -24.26 26.21
N GLY A 153 -5.66 -24.25 27.20
CA GLY A 153 -6.71 -25.28 27.37
C GLY A 153 -8.11 -24.79 27.73
N SER A 154 -8.41 -23.49 27.73
CA SER A 154 -9.74 -23.01 28.13
C SER A 154 -10.33 -22.00 27.14
N VAL A 155 -10.87 -22.52 26.04
CA VAL A 155 -11.85 -21.80 25.23
C VAL A 155 -13.26 -22.19 25.71
N LYS A 156 -13.91 -21.28 26.42
CA LYS A 156 -15.32 -20.95 26.19
C LYS A 156 -15.42 -19.44 26.19
N ILE A 157 -15.44 -18.85 25.01
CA ILE A 157 -15.73 -17.43 24.81
C ILE A 157 -17.16 -17.20 25.35
N PRO A 158 -17.38 -16.38 26.39
CA PRO A 158 -18.74 -16.00 26.74
C PRO A 158 -19.22 -15.00 25.69
N ARG A 159 -20.36 -15.30 25.06
CA ARG A 159 -21.11 -14.38 24.20
C ARG A 159 -21.63 -13.19 25.01
N VAL A 160 -20.80 -12.23 25.40
CA VAL A 160 -21.29 -10.93 25.91
C VAL A 160 -20.28 -9.83 25.60
N TRP A 161 -20.07 -9.52 24.32
CA TRP A 161 -19.77 -8.14 23.92
C TRP A 161 -20.87 -7.70 22.97
N SER A 162 -22.05 -7.45 23.54
CA SER A 162 -23.05 -6.60 22.91
C SER A 162 -22.81 -5.20 23.45
N LEU A 163 -22.42 -4.30 22.55
CA LEU A 163 -22.62 -2.86 22.69
C LEU A 163 -24.13 -2.59 22.95
N GLU A 164 -24.43 -1.47 23.61
CA GLU A 164 -25.76 -0.88 23.89
C GLU A 164 -26.42 -1.40 25.18
N THR A 165 -26.47 -0.64 26.29
CA THR A 165 -27.31 0.57 26.52
C THR A 165 -26.97 1.17 27.90
N PRO A 166 -27.22 2.47 28.17
CA PRO A 166 -26.96 3.07 29.48
C PRO A 166 -28.02 2.63 30.52
N PRO A 167 -27.71 2.66 31.84
CA PRO A 167 -28.61 2.15 32.86
C PRO A 167 -29.86 3.05 33.01
N PRO A 168 -31.05 2.48 33.27
CA PRO A 168 -32.26 3.27 33.44
C PRO A 168 -32.32 3.94 34.83
N ASP A 169 -32.82 5.17 34.81
CA ASP A 169 -33.01 6.10 35.92
C ASP A 169 -33.95 5.54 37.01
N ASP A 170 -33.47 5.57 38.26
CA ASP A 170 -34.07 4.93 39.42
C ASP A 170 -35.18 5.83 40.02
N ARG A 171 -36.29 5.97 39.29
CA ARG A 171 -37.50 6.65 39.78
C ARG A 171 -38.75 5.94 39.31
N ARG A 172 -39.20 4.97 40.11
CA ARG A 172 -40.61 4.73 40.52
C ARG A 172 -40.74 3.32 41.08
N GLN A 173 -40.78 3.22 42.41
CA GLN A 173 -41.73 2.38 43.14
C GLN A 173 -41.57 2.65 44.65
N ARG A 174 -42.12 3.78 45.10
CA ARG A 174 -42.70 3.86 46.44
C ARG A 174 -44.21 4.04 46.25
N ARG A 175 -44.93 3.24 47.02
CA ARG A 175 -46.39 3.20 47.17
C ARG A 175 -46.98 4.58 47.39
#